data_AF-A0A537J5N8-F1
#
_entry.id   AF-A0A537J5N8-F1
#
_cell.length_a   1.000
_cell.length_b   1.000
_cell.length_c   1.000
_cell.angle_alpha   90.00
_cell.angle_beta   90.00
_cell.angle_gamma   90.00
#
_symmetry.space_group_name_H-M   'P 1'
#
loop_
_entity.id
_entity.type
_entity.pdbx_description
1 polymer ?
#
loop_
_entity_poly.entity_id
_entity_poly.type
_entity_poly.pdbx_seq_one_letter_code
_entity_poly.pdbx_strand_id
1 'polypeptide(L)'
;MSGRTPKLLTRYTAALKEYLNGGGEAALQRAYELGRTALADGLGVLEMAALHHQAMMKVLPPAGTSGPRRKSGDLPGAIGAAAQFISESLSPFEMTHRGYRETNAALQASEKRYRELFENANDVVFTTDLKGELTSLNRA
;
A
#
# COMPACT_ATOMS: atom_id res chain seq x y z
N MET A 1 10.17 -18.89 -2.25
CA MET A 1 9.95 -17.43 -2.33
C MET A 1 10.98 -16.67 -3.18
N SER A 2 12.18 -17.21 -3.46
CA SER A 2 13.29 -16.46 -4.11
C SER A 2 13.10 -16.05 -5.60
N GLY A 3 12.21 -16.70 -6.36
CA GLY A 3 12.05 -16.42 -7.80
C GLY A 3 11.08 -15.29 -8.19
N ARG A 4 10.24 -14.79 -7.28
CA ARG A 4 9.18 -13.80 -7.59
C ARG A 4 9.69 -12.36 -7.59
N THR A 5 10.51 -12.00 -6.59
CA THR A 5 11.11 -10.67 -6.44
C THR A 5 12.00 -10.26 -7.64
N PRO A 6 12.82 -11.14 -8.23
CA PRO A 6 13.62 -10.81 -9.42
C PRO A 6 12.76 -10.44 -10.64
N LYS A 7 11.63 -11.13 -10.87
CA LYS A 7 10.73 -10.84 -11.99
C LYS A 7 10.01 -9.49 -11.80
N LEU A 8 9.58 -9.19 -10.58
CA LEU A 8 8.97 -7.91 -10.23
C LEU A 8 9.96 -6.76 -10.43
N LEU A 9 11.19 -6.90 -9.93
CA LEU A 9 12.26 -5.90 -10.08
C LEU A 9 12.54 -5.60 -11.55
N THR A 10 12.60 -6.61 -12.42
CA THR A 10 12.81 -6.41 -13.86
C THR A 10 11.70 -5.60 -14.51
N ARG A 11 10.43 -5.94 -14.23
CA ARG A 11 9.27 -5.20 -14.76
C ARG A 11 9.21 -3.77 -14.23
N TYR A 12 9.48 -3.60 -12.95
CA TYR A 12 9.52 -2.28 -12.30
C TYR A 12 10.63 -1.40 -12.88
N THR A 13 11.84 -1.95 -13.05
CA THR A 13 12.97 -1.23 -13.64
C THR A 13 12.65 -0.76 -15.07
N ALA A 14 12.00 -1.61 -15.88
CA ALA A 14 11.59 -1.25 -17.23
C ALA A 14 10.56 -0.11 -17.24
N ALA A 15 9.52 -0.21 -16.40
CA ALA A 15 8.48 0.82 -16.30
C ALA A 15 9.04 2.15 -15.77
N LEU A 16 9.92 2.11 -14.76
CA LEU A 16 10.59 3.30 -14.23
C LEU A 16 11.45 3.97 -15.30
N LYS A 17 12.25 3.19 -16.04
CA LYS A 17 13.07 3.71 -17.15
C LYS A 17 12.22 4.37 -18.23
N GLU A 18 11.09 3.77 -18.59
CA GLU A 18 10.19 4.34 -19.58
C GLU A 18 9.57 5.65 -19.08
N TYR A 19 9.12 5.70 -17.83
CA TYR A 19 8.57 6.91 -17.24
C TYR A 19 9.58 8.05 -17.19
N LEU A 20 10.81 7.77 -16.74
CA LEU A 20 11.90 8.76 -16.71
C LEU A 20 12.32 9.25 -18.11
N ASN A 21 11.99 8.50 -19.17
CA ASN A 21 12.22 8.91 -20.56
C ASN A 21 10.99 9.60 -21.21
N GLY A 22 9.96 9.93 -20.43
CA GLY A 22 8.78 10.66 -20.91
C GLY A 22 7.54 9.80 -21.19
N GLY A 23 7.45 8.58 -20.65
CA GLY A 23 6.34 7.64 -20.88
C GLY A 23 4.94 8.06 -20.38
N GLY A 24 4.81 9.24 -19.74
CA GLY A 24 3.52 9.84 -19.36
C GLY A 24 2.62 8.95 -18.48
N GLU A 25 1.31 9.13 -18.61
CA GLU A 25 0.27 8.45 -17.81
C GLU A 25 0.29 6.92 -17.97
N ALA A 26 0.61 6.39 -19.15
CA ALA A 26 0.64 4.94 -19.38
C ALA A 26 1.71 4.25 -18.52
N ALA A 27 2.84 4.93 -18.26
CA ALA A 27 3.88 4.40 -17.41
C ALA A 27 3.54 4.53 -15.91
N LEU A 28 2.78 5.56 -15.52
CA LEU A 28 2.21 5.66 -14.16
C LEU A 28 1.16 4.58 -13.90
N GLN A 29 0.28 4.31 -14.86
CA GLN A 29 -0.67 3.21 -14.77
C GLN A 29 0.03 1.85 -14.57
N ARG A 30 1.20 1.65 -15.21
CA ARG A 30 2.03 0.46 -14.94
C ARG A 30 2.62 0.46 -13.53
N ALA A 31 3.00 1.61 -12.99
CA ALA A 31 3.46 1.74 -11.60
C ALA A 31 2.36 1.29 -10.62
N TYR A 32 1.13 1.76 -10.83
CA TYR A 32 -0.06 1.35 -10.08
C TYR A 32 -0.26 -0.17 -10.14
N GLU A 33 -0.24 -0.76 -11.34
CA GLU A 33 -0.46 -2.20 -11.53
C GLU A 33 0.64 -3.05 -10.87
N LEU A 34 1.89 -2.58 -10.92
CA LEU A 34 3.01 -3.22 -10.24
C LEU A 34 2.83 -3.18 -8.73
N GLY A 35 2.41 -2.04 -8.18
CA GLY A 35 2.04 -1.89 -6.77
C GLY A 35 0.92 -2.83 -6.36
N ARG A 36 -0.15 -2.90 -7.16
CA ARG A 36 -1.31 -3.76 -6.90
C ARG A 36 -0.92 -5.24 -6.92
N THR A 37 -0.07 -5.63 -7.86
CA THR A 37 0.44 -7.01 -7.95
C THR A 37 1.34 -7.33 -6.75
N ALA A 38 2.24 -6.41 -6.37
CA ALA A 38 3.10 -6.58 -5.21
C ALA A 38 2.30 -6.74 -3.92
N LEU A 39 1.28 -5.91 -3.72
CA LEU A 39 0.34 -6.02 -2.59
C LEU A 39 -0.39 -7.37 -2.59
N ALA A 40 -0.91 -7.80 -3.75
CA ALA A 40 -1.58 -9.10 -3.87
C ALA A 40 -0.64 -10.29 -3.62
N ASP A 41 0.65 -10.13 -3.93
CA ASP A 41 1.70 -11.11 -3.65
C ASP A 41 2.22 -11.04 -2.20
N GLY A 42 1.67 -10.15 -1.37
CA GLY A 42 1.98 -10.04 0.06
C GLY A 42 3.23 -9.23 0.40
N LEU A 43 3.75 -8.43 -0.55
CA LEU A 43 4.87 -7.53 -0.27
C LEU A 43 4.41 -6.37 0.62
N GLY A 44 5.31 -5.86 1.45
CA GLY A 44 5.11 -4.66 2.25
C GLY A 44 5.64 -3.38 1.59
N VAL A 45 5.29 -2.23 2.17
CA VAL A 45 5.76 -0.90 1.70
C VAL A 45 7.28 -0.77 1.74
N LEU A 46 7.95 -1.34 2.75
CA LEU A 46 9.41 -1.31 2.87
C LEU A 46 10.09 -2.11 1.76
N GLU A 47 9.51 -3.24 1.35
CA GLU A 47 10.02 -4.04 0.23
C GLU A 47 9.83 -3.30 -1.10
N MET A 48 8.71 -2.60 -1.27
CA MET A 48 8.49 -1.71 -2.42
C MET A 48 9.52 -0.57 -2.48
N ALA A 49 9.82 0.07 -1.35
CA ALA A 49 10.83 1.12 -1.28
C ALA A 49 12.24 0.57 -1.62
N ALA A 50 12.59 -0.61 -1.10
CA ALA A 50 13.86 -1.26 -1.43
C ALA A 50 13.94 -1.62 -2.93
N LEU A 51 12.85 -2.11 -3.52
CA LEU A 51 12.76 -2.42 -4.94
C LEU A 51 12.91 -1.16 -5.80
N HIS A 52 12.27 -0.06 -5.42
CA HIS A 52 12.43 1.23 -6.09
C HIS A 52 13.88 1.71 -6.07
N HIS A 53 14.54 1.67 -4.91
CA HIS A 53 15.95 2.03 -4.79
C HIS A 53 16.84 1.17 -5.69
N GLN A 54 16.65 -0.16 -5.71
CA GLN A 54 17.38 -1.05 -6.60
C GLN A 54 17.13 -0.74 -8.08
N ALA A 55 15.90 -0.42 -8.45
CA ALA A 55 15.55 -0.03 -9.82
C ALA A 55 16.20 1.31 -10.19
N MET A 56 16.19 2.30 -9.31
CA MET A 56 16.87 3.59 -9.52
C MET A 56 18.36 3.41 -9.79
N MET A 57 19.06 2.57 -9.01
CA MET A 57 20.48 2.27 -9.23
C MET A 57 20.78 1.61 -10.58
N LYS A 58 19.80 0.92 -11.19
CA LYS A 58 19.93 0.29 -12.52
C LYS A 58 19.59 1.25 -13.67
N VAL A 59 18.74 2.23 -13.42
CA VAL A 59 18.29 3.19 -14.45
C VAL A 59 19.15 4.45 -14.46
N LEU A 60 19.63 4.89 -13.30
CA LEU A 60 20.52 6.03 -13.19
C LEU A 60 21.94 5.61 -13.54
N PRO A 61 22.57 6.25 -14.53
CA PRO A 61 23.98 6.03 -14.84
C PRO A 61 24.86 6.37 -13.63
N PRO A 62 26.02 5.69 -13.48
CA PRO A 62 26.94 5.94 -12.39
C PRO A 62 27.42 7.39 -12.37
N ALA A 63 27.64 7.92 -11.16
CA ALA A 63 28.17 9.26 -10.96
C ALA A 63 29.49 9.41 -11.74
N GLY A 64 29.54 10.34 -12.69
CA GLY A 64 30.74 10.67 -13.45
C GLY A 64 30.75 10.28 -14.94
N THR A 65 29.79 9.48 -15.44
CA THR A 65 29.71 9.16 -16.88
C THR A 65 28.65 10.04 -17.57
N SER A 66 29.05 11.25 -17.95
CA SER A 66 28.27 12.12 -18.82
C SER A 66 28.76 11.95 -20.26
N GLY A 67 28.11 11.07 -21.02
CA GLY A 67 28.27 11.05 -22.49
C GLY A 67 27.51 12.23 -23.13
N PRO A 68 27.91 12.70 -24.33
CA PRO A 68 27.46 13.96 -24.95
C PRO A 68 26.00 13.94 -25.48
N ARG A 69 25.17 13.02 -24.99
CA ARG A 69 23.79 12.82 -25.47
C ARG A 69 22.71 12.84 -24.39
N ARG A 70 23.03 13.20 -23.14
CA ARG A 70 21.95 13.61 -22.23
C ARG A 70 21.42 14.95 -22.75
N LYS A 71 20.11 15.04 -22.96
CA LYS A 71 19.43 16.33 -22.78
C LYS A 71 19.82 16.78 -21.37
N SER A 72 20.78 17.70 -21.30
CA SER A 72 21.35 18.25 -20.09
C SER A 72 20.27 19.11 -19.44
N GLY A 73 19.80 18.67 -18.27
CA GLY A 73 18.64 19.18 -17.55
C GLY A 73 17.63 18.05 -17.44
N ASP A 74 17.43 17.37 -16.33
CA ASP A 74 17.22 17.95 -15.00
C ASP A 74 17.31 16.80 -13.97
N LEU A 75 18.42 16.69 -13.22
CA LEU A 75 18.51 15.71 -12.12
C LEU A 75 17.38 15.92 -11.09
N PRO A 76 17.05 17.17 -10.69
CA PRO A 76 15.82 17.48 -9.96
C PRO A 76 14.55 16.91 -10.62
N GLY A 77 14.36 17.10 -11.92
CA GLY A 77 13.21 16.56 -12.66
C GLY A 77 13.15 15.04 -12.67
N ALA A 78 14.29 14.35 -12.82
CA ALA A 78 14.37 12.89 -12.73
C ALA A 78 14.05 12.37 -11.32
N ILE A 79 14.49 13.08 -10.27
CA ILE A 79 14.14 12.77 -8.88
C ILE A 79 12.64 12.97 -8.65
N GLY A 80 12.07 14.08 -9.15
CA GLY A 80 10.64 14.36 -9.07
C GLY A 80 9.80 13.29 -9.77
N ALA A 81 10.20 12.88 -10.97
CA ALA A 81 9.54 11.79 -11.69
C ALA A 81 9.68 10.44 -10.95
N ALA A 82 10.86 10.12 -10.40
CA ALA A 82 11.01 8.91 -9.59
C ALA A 82 10.11 8.93 -8.34
N ALA A 83 9.99 10.09 -7.67
CA ALA A 83 9.11 10.30 -6.52
C ALA A 83 7.63 10.15 -6.89
N GLN A 84 7.21 10.66 -8.05
CA GLN A 84 5.85 10.46 -8.56
C GLN A 84 5.59 8.98 -8.88
N PHE A 85 6.54 8.30 -9.50
CA PHE A 85 6.43 6.88 -9.83
C PHE A 85 6.31 5.99 -8.59
N ILE A 86 7.13 6.22 -7.55
CA ILE A 86 7.02 5.43 -6.31
C ILE A 86 5.68 5.72 -5.62
N SER A 87 5.24 6.98 -5.57
CA SER A 87 3.96 7.36 -4.98
C SER A 87 2.80 6.64 -5.68
N GLU A 88 2.80 6.59 -7.01
CA GLU A 88 1.79 5.86 -7.77
C GLU A 88 1.82 4.36 -7.48
N SER A 89 3.02 3.77 -7.38
CA SER A 89 3.16 2.36 -7.01
C SER A 89 2.75 2.03 -5.57
N LEU A 90 2.68 3.04 -4.69
CA LEU A 90 2.25 2.89 -3.30
C LEU A 90 0.76 3.18 -3.10
N SER A 91 0.06 3.73 -4.10
CA SER A 91 -1.36 4.04 -3.99
C SER A 91 -2.25 2.81 -3.64
N PRO A 92 -1.98 1.58 -4.13
CA PRO A 92 -2.73 0.40 -3.70
C PRO A 92 -2.58 0.11 -2.20
N PHE A 93 -1.39 0.34 -1.64
CA PHE A 93 -1.11 0.11 -0.23
C PHE A 93 -1.85 1.11 0.66
N GLU A 94 -1.82 2.39 0.27
CA GLU A 94 -2.56 3.45 0.97
C GLU A 94 -4.07 3.22 0.95
N MET A 95 -4.61 2.83 -0.21
CA MET A 95 -6.05 2.52 -0.33
C MET A 95 -6.46 1.37 0.58
N THR A 96 -5.68 0.27 0.61
CA THR A 96 -5.96 -0.86 1.50
C THR A 96 -5.82 -0.48 2.97
N HIS A 97 -4.78 0.28 3.33
CA HIS A 97 -4.58 0.73 4.70
C HIS A 97 -5.72 1.64 5.18
N ARG A 98 -6.17 2.57 4.32
CA ARG A 98 -7.32 3.44 4.60
C ARG A 98 -8.61 2.63 4.78
N GLY A 99 -8.90 1.70 3.86
CA GLY A 99 -10.09 0.85 3.95
C GLY A 99 -10.11 -0.01 5.22
N TYR A 100 -8.95 -0.53 5.63
CA TYR A 100 -8.81 -1.25 6.90
C TYR A 100 -9.13 -0.34 8.10
N ARG A 101 -8.58 0.88 8.13
CA ARG A 101 -8.83 1.84 9.22
C ARG A 101 -10.30 2.24 9.33
N GLU A 102 -10.95 2.50 8.20
CA GLU A 102 -12.36 2.87 8.14
C GLU A 102 -13.26 1.72 8.63
N THR A 103 -12.98 0.49 8.18
CA THR A 103 -13.73 -0.71 8.60
C THR A 103 -13.57 -0.98 10.10
N ASN A 104 -12.34 -0.87 10.62
CA ASN A 104 -12.08 -1.07 12.04
C ASN A 104 -12.76 0.01 12.91
N ALA A 105 -12.73 1.27 12.47
CA ALA A 105 -13.43 2.36 13.17
C ALA A 105 -14.96 2.13 13.19
N ALA A 106 -15.54 1.68 12.07
CA ALA A 106 -16.95 1.35 11.99
C ALA A 106 -17.33 0.18 12.93
N LEU A 107 -16.48 -0.86 13.00
CA LEU A 107 -16.66 -1.98 13.92
C LEU A 107 -16.65 -1.50 15.38
N GLN A 108 -15.64 -0.72 15.77
CA GLN A 108 -15.54 -0.17 17.12
C GLN A 108 -16.74 0.71 17.50
N ALA A 109 -17.23 1.54 16.57
CA ALA A 109 -18.40 2.36 16.79
C ALA A 109 -19.68 1.51 16.96
N SER A 110 -19.82 0.44 16.17
CA SER A 110 -20.94 -0.50 16.28
C SER A 110 -20.92 -1.27 17.60
N GLU A 111 -19.76 -1.79 18.00
CA GLU A 111 -19.58 -2.49 19.29
C GLU A 111 -19.89 -1.58 20.48
N LYS A 112 -19.44 -0.32 20.42
CA LYS A 112 -19.73 0.67 21.47
C LYS A 112 -21.23 0.95 21.56
N ARG A 113 -21.89 1.19 20.43
CA ARG A 113 -23.34 1.42 20.39
C ARG A 113 -24.12 0.19 20.90
N TYR A 114 -23.73 -1.02 20.52
CA TYR A 114 -24.34 -2.25 21.04
C TYR A 114 -24.20 -2.35 22.57
N ARG A 115 -22.99 -2.12 23.09
CA ARG A 115 -22.73 -2.14 24.53
C ARG A 115 -23.57 -1.10 25.27
N GLU A 116 -23.65 0.12 24.75
CA GLU A 116 -24.46 1.19 25.35
C GLU A 116 -25.95 0.82 25.38
N LEU A 117 -26.48 0.23 24.31
CA LEU A 117 -27.87 -0.22 24.26
C LEU A 117 -28.14 -1.39 25.21
N PHE A 118 -27.23 -2.35 25.30
CA PHE A 118 -27.35 -3.50 26.19
C PHE A 118 -27.31 -3.08 27.67
N GLU A 119 -26.28 -2.31 28.07
CA GLU A 119 -26.05 -1.92 29.46
C GLU A 119 -27.12 -0.97 30.01
N ASN A 120 -27.72 -0.13 29.16
CA ASN A 120 -28.72 0.86 29.57
C ASN A 120 -30.16 0.46 29.24
N ALA A 121 -30.40 -0.80 28.82
CA ALA A 121 -31.76 -1.28 28.63
C ALA A 121 -32.48 -1.35 29.98
N ASN A 122 -33.75 -0.90 30.01
CA ASN A 122 -34.59 -1.00 31.22
C ASN A 122 -34.97 -2.44 31.56
N ASP A 123 -34.96 -3.33 30.55
CA ASP A 123 -35.26 -4.75 30.72
C ASP A 123 -33.99 -5.53 31.05
N VAL A 124 -34.13 -6.59 31.85
CA VAL A 124 -33.04 -7.54 32.11
C VAL A 124 -32.76 -8.34 30.84
N VAL A 125 -31.56 -8.17 30.28
CA VAL A 125 -31.06 -8.91 29.13
C VAL A 125 -29.89 -9.76 29.58
N PHE A 126 -29.98 -11.07 29.36
CA PHE A 126 -28.92 -12.01 29.68
C PHE A 126 -28.71 -13.03 28.56
N THR A 127 -27.50 -13.58 28.49
CA THR A 127 -27.20 -14.71 27.60
C THR A 127 -26.70 -15.88 28.43
N THR A 128 -26.99 -17.09 27.95
CA THR A 128 -26.49 -18.34 28.54
C THR A 128 -25.79 -19.17 27.47
N ASP A 129 -24.96 -20.12 27.90
CA ASP A 129 -24.51 -21.20 27.03
C ASP A 129 -25.63 -22.25 26.81
N LEU A 130 -25.32 -23.32 26.06
CA LEU A 130 -26.26 -24.41 25.77
C LEU A 130 -26.62 -25.27 27.00
N LYS A 131 -25.87 -25.16 28.09
CA LYS A 131 -26.12 -25.85 29.36
C LYS A 131 -26.95 -25.00 30.33
N GLY A 132 -27.24 -23.75 29.96
CA GLY A 132 -27.99 -22.80 30.78
C GLY A 132 -27.13 -21.98 31.73
N GLU A 133 -25.80 -22.07 31.64
CA GLU A 133 -24.89 -21.23 32.45
C GLU A 133 -24.86 -19.80 31.90
N LEU A 134 -25.03 -18.80 32.78
CA LEU A 134 -25.01 -17.38 32.43
C LEU A 134 -23.64 -16.96 31.86
N THR A 135 -23.64 -16.33 30.70
CA THR A 135 -22.45 -15.82 30.00
C THR A 135 -22.42 -14.30 29.91
N SER A 136 -23.58 -13.63 29.99
CA SER A 136 -23.67 -12.18 30.16
C SER A 136 -24.98 -11.76 30.82
N LEU A 137 -24.98 -10.60 31.47
CA LEU A 137 -26.14 -9.94 32.07
C LEU A 137 -25.90 -8.43 32.02
N ASN A 138 -26.92 -7.63 31.66
CA ASN A 138 -26.83 -6.18 31.68
C ASN A 138 -27.02 -5.60 33.09
N ARG A 139 -26.77 -4.29 33.26
CA ARG A 139 -26.77 -3.63 34.58
C ARG A 139 -28.17 -3.39 35.21
N ALA A 140 -29.24 -3.37 34.41
CA ALA A 140 -30.63 -2.96 34.73
C ALA A 140 -30.99 -2.77 36.21
#